data_AF-A0A8J4YRJ7-F1
#
_entry.id   AF-A0A8J4YRJ7-F1
#
_cell.length_a   1.000
_cell.length_b   1.000
_cell.length_c   1.000
_cell.angle_alpha   90.00
_cell.angle_beta   90.00
_cell.angle_gamma   90.00
#
_symmetry.space_group_name_H-M   'P 1'
#
loop_
_entity.id
_entity.type
_entity.pdbx_description
1 polymer ?
#
loop_
_entity_poly.entity_id
_entity_poly.type
_entity_poly.pdbx_seq_one_letter_code
_entity_poly.pdbx_strand_id
1 'polypeptide(L)'
;MPLELGRLDDGNGIEATFLENNAKWHKSCHTKFNNIKLQRTEKRKCTQGCDPDATTSKKYTRQVAHHEVAASDVCFLCEDVSTSEPLRETSTFRLDSRVRRCALDLQDERLLAKLSAGDMVAQDAKYHPRCLVSLYNKTKSLQDKQKVDTTDKVNHGIALAELLSFIDETRIDEEHAPVFKLADLVKLYSSRLEQLGVEQHVRQHSTELKNRILAQIPYLTAHKEGRDILLAFDKDAGPALRKVCKEDYDDEAICLATAAKIVRREMFQTGATFTGSFDEDCQVKSVPQSLLTLVAMILDGPNIKSQSGYGVTQATLSTAQLLQYNSSIRRRVGSTTVRHNKDRETPLPIYVGLTVRARTRKRDLIEMLFDLGLSISYDRVMAISTSMGNSV
;
A
#
# COMPACT_ATOMS: atom_id res chain seq x y z
N MET A 1 51.51 -14.69 3.21
CA MET A 1 51.79 -15.16 4.58
C MET A 1 51.53 -16.66 4.62
N PRO A 2 52.49 -17.48 5.07
CA PRO A 2 52.24 -18.90 5.30
C PRO A 2 51.24 -19.05 6.46
N LEU A 3 50.14 -19.76 6.23
CA LEU A 3 49.18 -20.08 7.28
C LEU A 3 49.79 -21.20 8.15
N GLU A 4 50.01 -20.93 9.44
CA GLU A 4 50.38 -21.96 10.41
C GLU A 4 49.17 -22.86 10.67
N LEU A 5 49.13 -24.02 9.99
CA LEU A 5 48.01 -24.96 10.03
C LEU A 5 47.72 -25.49 11.45
N GLY A 6 48.71 -25.51 12.33
CA GLY A 6 48.55 -25.95 13.72
C GLY A 6 47.68 -25.03 14.59
N ARG A 7 47.39 -23.80 14.15
CA ARG A 7 46.48 -22.88 14.87
C ARG A 7 45.00 -23.10 14.53
N LEU A 8 44.70 -23.97 13.56
CA LEU A 8 43.36 -24.27 13.07
C LEU A 8 42.81 -25.58 13.63
N ASP A 9 43.53 -26.18 14.58
CA ASP A 9 43.19 -27.44 15.24
C ASP A 9 42.99 -27.17 16.74
N ASP A 10 41.76 -27.35 17.23
CA ASP A 10 41.41 -27.21 18.64
C ASP A 10 41.73 -28.48 19.46
N GLY A 11 42.49 -29.42 18.89
CA GLY A 11 43.01 -30.61 19.57
C GLY A 11 42.39 -31.94 19.12
N ASN A 12 41.38 -31.91 18.24
CA ASN A 12 40.67 -33.09 17.72
C ASN A 12 40.85 -33.29 16.21
N GLY A 13 41.74 -32.53 15.57
CA GLY A 13 41.93 -32.49 14.13
C GLY A 13 41.27 -31.26 13.50
N ILE A 14 41.94 -30.69 12.49
CA ILE A 14 41.45 -29.53 11.71
C ILE A 14 40.07 -29.81 11.08
N GLU A 15 39.83 -31.03 10.61
CA GLU A 15 38.57 -31.43 9.99
C GLU A 15 37.40 -31.39 10.99
N ALA A 16 37.59 -31.94 12.19
CA ALA A 16 36.59 -31.89 13.26
C ALA A 16 36.33 -30.45 13.70
N THR A 17 37.39 -29.66 13.85
CA THR A 17 37.33 -28.24 14.22
C THR A 17 36.53 -27.41 13.20
N PHE A 18 36.65 -27.70 11.90
CA PHE A 18 35.92 -27.01 10.84
C PHE A 18 34.45 -27.42 10.75
N LEU A 19 34.14 -28.69 11.06
CA LEU A 19 32.78 -29.20 11.13
C LEU A 19 32.01 -28.60 12.32
N GLU A 20 32.61 -28.56 13.51
CA GLU A 20 32.00 -27.96 14.70
C GLU A 20 31.74 -26.46 14.50
N ASN A 21 32.67 -25.75 13.86
CA ASN A 21 32.56 -24.31 13.62
C ASN A 21 31.81 -23.92 12.33
N ASN A 22 31.16 -24.88 11.64
CA ASN A 22 30.42 -24.64 10.39
C ASN A 22 31.20 -23.82 9.34
N ALA A 23 32.49 -24.13 9.17
CA ALA A 23 33.37 -23.35 8.32
C ALA A 23 32.88 -23.36 6.84
N LYS A 24 32.80 -22.18 6.23
CA LYS A 24 32.43 -22.00 4.81
C LYS A 24 33.61 -21.46 4.03
N TRP A 25 33.81 -21.96 2.81
CA TRP A 25 34.82 -21.43 1.89
C TRP A 25 34.20 -20.71 0.68
N HIS A 26 34.96 -19.76 0.13
CA HIS A 26 34.67 -19.26 -1.20
C HIS A 26 35.07 -20.30 -2.26
N LYS A 27 34.30 -20.40 -3.35
CA LYS A 27 34.62 -21.27 -4.49
C LYS A 27 36.00 -20.97 -5.08
N SER A 28 36.39 -19.69 -5.11
CA SER A 28 37.73 -19.24 -5.56
C SER A 28 38.86 -19.73 -4.65
N CYS A 29 38.65 -19.76 -3.33
CA CYS A 29 39.61 -20.26 -2.35
C CYS A 29 39.75 -21.79 -2.41
N HIS A 30 38.64 -22.52 -2.50
CA HIS A 30 38.64 -23.99 -2.66
C HIS A 30 39.38 -24.44 -3.93
N THR A 31 39.25 -23.69 -5.03
CA THR A 31 39.91 -24.04 -6.29
C THR A 31 41.44 -23.95 -6.21
N LYS A 32 42.00 -23.16 -5.29
CA LYS A 32 43.44 -23.03 -5.07
C LYS A 32 44.06 -24.24 -4.35
N PHE A 33 43.27 -24.99 -3.58
CA PHE A 33 43.73 -26.11 -2.75
C PHE A 33 43.18 -27.47 -3.19
N ASN A 34 42.49 -27.55 -4.32
CA ASN A 34 41.92 -28.80 -4.82
C ASN A 34 43.00 -29.69 -5.49
N ASN A 35 43.36 -30.79 -4.81
CA ASN A 35 44.37 -31.77 -5.21
C ASN A 35 44.16 -32.42 -6.60
N ILE A 36 42.94 -32.39 -7.15
CA ILE A 36 42.65 -32.98 -8.47
C ILE A 36 43.36 -32.20 -9.60
N LYS A 37 43.63 -30.91 -9.42
CA LYS A 37 44.38 -30.11 -10.40
C LYS A 37 45.90 -30.27 -10.26
N LEU A 38 46.42 -30.48 -9.05
CA LEU A 38 47.84 -30.73 -8.78
C LEU A 38 48.32 -32.06 -9.39
N GLN A 39 47.55 -33.14 -9.23
CA GLN A 39 47.87 -34.45 -9.83
C GLN A 39 47.85 -34.44 -11.36
N ARG A 40 47.04 -33.58 -12.00
CA ARG A 40 47.02 -33.42 -13.47
C ARG A 40 48.22 -32.64 -14.01
N THR A 41 48.83 -31.78 -13.20
CA THR A 41 50.09 -31.10 -13.54
C THR A 41 51.32 -32.00 -13.35
N GLU A 42 51.34 -32.86 -12.33
CA GLU A 42 52.43 -33.84 -12.14
C GLU A 42 52.45 -34.90 -13.25
N LYS A 43 51.27 -35.36 -13.70
CA LYS A 43 51.16 -36.28 -14.85
C LYS A 43 51.67 -35.69 -16.17
N ARG A 44 51.75 -34.37 -16.31
CA ARG A 44 52.32 -33.69 -17.49
C ARG A 44 53.84 -33.48 -17.40
N LYS A 45 54.43 -33.57 -16.20
CA LYS A 45 55.88 -33.52 -15.99
C LYS A 45 56.55 -34.89 -16.16
N CYS A 46 55.81 -35.99 -16.03
CA CYS A 46 56.37 -37.35 -16.12
C CYS A 46 56.50 -37.90 -17.57
N THR A 47 55.91 -37.22 -18.57
CA THR A 47 55.94 -37.63 -19.99
C THR A 47 57.01 -36.95 -20.84
N GLN A 48 57.94 -36.21 -20.24
CA GLN A 48 59.11 -35.64 -20.91
C GLN A 48 60.40 -36.14 -20.26
N GLY A 49 60.89 -37.28 -20.73
CA GLY A 49 62.22 -37.82 -20.41
C GLY A 49 62.65 -38.85 -21.46
N CYS A 50 63.78 -38.58 -22.12
CA CYS A 50 64.57 -39.41 -23.07
C CYS A 50 63.94 -39.77 -24.42
N ASP A 51 64.41 -39.19 -25.54
CA ASP A 51 65.62 -39.68 -26.23
C ASP A 51 66.16 -38.65 -27.27
N PRO A 52 67.47 -38.61 -27.54
CA PRO A 52 68.10 -37.69 -28.50
C PRO A 52 68.56 -38.41 -29.78
N ASP A 53 68.11 -38.00 -30.97
CA ASP A 53 68.99 -38.01 -32.15
C ASP A 53 68.39 -37.29 -33.38
N ALA A 54 69.30 -36.91 -34.29
CA ALA A 54 69.12 -36.52 -35.69
C ALA A 54 68.85 -35.04 -36.02
N THR A 55 69.95 -34.27 -35.95
CA THR A 55 70.47 -33.34 -36.96
C THR A 55 69.76 -33.36 -38.34
N THR A 56 69.36 -32.20 -38.89
CA THR A 56 69.92 -31.66 -40.17
C THR A 56 69.40 -30.28 -40.60
N SER A 57 70.39 -29.43 -40.94
CA SER A 57 70.46 -28.48 -42.07
C SER A 57 69.57 -27.24 -42.14
N LYS A 58 70.20 -26.09 -41.84
CA LYS A 58 69.85 -24.76 -42.35
C LYS A 58 69.87 -24.72 -43.89
N LYS A 59 68.95 -23.97 -44.50
CA LYS A 59 69.15 -23.30 -45.81
C LYS A 59 68.58 -21.88 -45.72
N TYR A 60 69.44 -20.88 -45.95
CA TYR A 60 69.07 -19.49 -46.20
C TYR A 60 68.87 -19.29 -47.70
N THR A 61 67.89 -18.45 -48.09
CA THR A 61 67.88 -17.82 -49.42
C THR A 61 67.22 -16.44 -49.39
N ARG A 62 68.01 -15.47 -49.85
CA ARG A 62 67.76 -14.15 -50.47
C ARG A 62 66.86 -13.10 -49.80
N GLN A 63 67.52 -11.98 -49.51
CA GLN A 63 67.02 -10.66 -49.15
C GLN A 63 66.15 -10.04 -50.25
N VAL A 64 65.03 -9.45 -49.84
CA VAL A 64 64.39 -8.30 -50.50
C VAL A 64 64.18 -7.26 -49.40
N ALA A 65 64.61 -6.03 -49.67
CA ALA A 65 64.53 -4.91 -48.75
C ALA A 65 63.06 -4.61 -48.41
N HIS A 66 62.65 -5.02 -47.21
CA HIS A 66 61.46 -4.50 -46.54
C HIS A 66 61.90 -3.48 -45.51
N HIS A 67 61.23 -2.33 -45.54
CA HIS A 67 61.24 -1.34 -44.47
C HIS A 67 61.21 -2.04 -43.10
N GLU A 68 62.29 -1.87 -42.34
CA GLU A 68 62.36 -2.28 -40.94
C GLU A 68 61.39 -1.41 -40.13
N VAL A 69 60.15 -1.87 -40.02
CA VAL A 69 59.43 -1.79 -38.76
C VAL A 69 59.31 -3.25 -38.33
N ALA A 70 60.14 -3.66 -37.37
CA ALA A 70 59.98 -4.95 -36.72
C ALA A 70 58.52 -5.04 -36.26
N ALA A 71 57.72 -5.86 -36.92
CA ALA A 71 56.32 -6.11 -36.56
C ALA A 71 56.33 -6.71 -35.16
N SER A 72 56.16 -5.85 -34.16
CA SER A 72 56.10 -6.26 -32.78
C SER A 72 54.87 -7.13 -32.61
N ASP A 73 55.04 -8.30 -31.97
CA ASP A 73 53.95 -9.22 -31.64
C ASP A 73 53.05 -8.62 -30.56
N VAL A 74 52.27 -7.63 -30.98
CA VAL A 74 51.41 -6.78 -30.17
C VAL A 74 49.96 -7.06 -30.52
N CYS A 75 49.12 -7.13 -29.49
CA CYS A 75 47.69 -7.27 -29.69
C CYS A 75 47.07 -5.97 -30.23
N PHE A 76 46.40 -6.05 -31.37
CA PHE A 76 45.65 -4.96 -32.00
C PHE A 76 44.60 -4.33 -31.06
N LEU A 77 44.01 -5.12 -30.17
CA LEU A 77 42.93 -4.67 -29.27
C LEU A 77 43.44 -4.04 -27.96
N CYS A 78 44.58 -4.47 -27.41
CA CYS A 78 45.07 -3.99 -26.10
C CYS A 78 46.47 -3.37 -26.14
N GLU A 79 47.17 -3.40 -27.28
CA GLU A 79 48.51 -2.82 -27.47
C GLU A 79 49.63 -3.44 -26.61
N ASP A 80 49.35 -4.56 -25.93
CA ASP A 80 50.34 -5.28 -25.13
C ASP A 80 51.15 -6.28 -25.97
N VAL A 81 52.46 -6.36 -25.69
CA VAL A 81 53.36 -7.38 -26.23
C VAL A 81 53.15 -8.70 -25.48
N SER A 82 52.97 -9.78 -26.25
CA SER A 82 52.59 -11.09 -25.74
C SER A 82 53.66 -11.72 -24.81
N THR A 83 53.41 -11.73 -23.51
CA THR A 83 54.30 -12.37 -22.50
C THR A 83 53.74 -13.68 -21.92
N SER A 84 52.48 -14.05 -22.20
CA SER A 84 51.90 -15.32 -21.68
C SER A 84 50.80 -16.01 -22.50
N GLU A 85 50.21 -15.37 -23.51
CA GLU A 85 49.18 -15.98 -24.38
C GLU A 85 49.53 -15.84 -25.86
N PRO A 86 49.31 -16.88 -26.70
CA PRO A 86 49.60 -16.81 -28.12
C PRO A 86 48.60 -15.87 -28.81
N LEU A 87 49.13 -14.91 -29.57
CA LEU A 87 48.35 -14.05 -30.44
C LEU A 87 47.80 -14.84 -31.63
N ARG A 88 46.56 -14.54 -32.04
CA ARG A 88 45.95 -15.08 -33.26
C ARG A 88 45.94 -14.02 -34.35
N GLU A 89 46.29 -14.42 -35.55
CA GLU A 89 46.22 -13.58 -36.74
C GLU A 89 44.79 -13.49 -37.26
N THR A 90 44.38 -12.32 -37.73
CA THR A 90 43.08 -12.15 -38.38
C THR A 90 43.11 -12.69 -39.80
N SER A 91 42.38 -13.79 -40.04
CA SER A 91 42.34 -14.46 -41.36
C SER A 91 41.01 -14.31 -42.10
N THR A 92 40.02 -13.59 -41.54
CA THR A 92 38.69 -13.46 -42.16
C THR A 92 38.14 -12.03 -42.12
N PHE A 93 37.63 -11.55 -43.26
CA PHE A 93 36.88 -10.29 -43.36
C PHE A 93 35.64 -10.23 -42.44
N ARG A 94 35.04 -11.39 -42.13
CA ARG A 94 33.91 -11.49 -41.20
C ARG A 94 34.29 -11.09 -39.78
N LEU A 95 35.54 -11.33 -39.37
CA LEU A 95 36.01 -10.93 -38.05
C LEU A 95 36.19 -9.41 -37.98
N ASP A 96 36.81 -8.79 -38.99
CA ASP A 96 36.92 -7.32 -39.12
C ASP A 96 35.53 -6.67 -39.02
N SER A 97 34.58 -7.14 -39.83
CA SER A 97 33.21 -6.61 -39.84
C SER A 97 32.54 -6.65 -38.46
N ARG A 98 32.80 -7.69 -37.67
CA ARG A 98 32.26 -7.82 -36.30
C ARG A 98 32.96 -6.89 -35.32
N VAL A 99 34.29 -6.79 -35.38
CA VAL A 99 35.08 -5.90 -34.51
C VAL A 99 34.73 -4.44 -34.79
N ARG A 100 34.58 -4.07 -36.07
CA ARG A 100 34.13 -2.73 -36.50
C ARG A 100 32.74 -2.39 -35.97
N ARG A 101 31.79 -3.33 -36.05
CA ARG A 101 30.47 -3.15 -35.45
C ARG A 101 30.55 -2.96 -33.94
N CYS A 102 31.36 -3.75 -33.24
CA CYS A 102 31.55 -3.59 -31.79
C CYS A 102 32.19 -2.25 -31.44
N ALA A 103 33.15 -1.77 -32.24
CA ALA A 103 33.79 -0.47 -32.05
C ALA A 103 32.79 0.68 -32.21
N LEU A 104 31.89 0.59 -33.20
CA LEU A 104 30.79 1.55 -33.39
C LEU A 104 29.78 1.50 -32.24
N ASP A 105 29.33 0.31 -31.85
CA ASP A 105 28.36 0.11 -30.76
C ASP A 105 28.90 0.61 -29.40
N LEU A 106 30.21 0.46 -29.16
CA LEU A 106 30.90 0.91 -27.95
C LEU A 106 31.36 2.38 -28.03
N GLN A 107 31.25 3.03 -29.18
CA GLN A 107 31.87 4.33 -29.48
C GLN A 107 33.36 4.38 -29.10
N ASP A 108 34.10 3.29 -29.34
CA ASP A 108 35.52 3.20 -29.01
C ASP A 108 36.35 3.94 -30.09
N GLU A 109 36.57 5.23 -29.87
CA GLU A 109 37.28 6.12 -30.80
C GLU A 109 38.68 5.61 -31.15
N ARG A 110 39.36 4.97 -30.19
CA ARG A 110 40.73 4.44 -30.40
C ARG A 110 40.70 3.22 -31.31
N LEU A 111 39.78 2.29 -31.08
CA LEU A 111 39.62 1.12 -31.93
C LEU A 111 39.11 1.52 -33.34
N LEU A 112 38.23 2.52 -33.42
CA LEU A 112 37.75 3.08 -34.69
C LEU A 112 38.88 3.75 -35.49
N ALA A 113 39.77 4.50 -34.82
CA ALA A 113 40.93 5.11 -35.45
C ALA A 113 41.92 4.07 -36.01
N LYS A 114 42.12 2.93 -35.34
CA LYS A 114 42.93 1.83 -35.88
C LYS A 114 42.29 1.19 -37.11
N LEU A 115 40.98 1.00 -37.06
CA LEU A 115 40.21 0.39 -38.15
C LEU A 115 40.01 1.32 -39.36
N SER A 116 40.40 2.60 -39.29
CA SER A 116 40.35 3.54 -40.41
C SER A 116 41.56 3.41 -41.35
N ALA A 117 42.69 2.91 -40.84
CA ALA A 117 43.92 2.72 -41.62
C ALA A 117 43.83 1.57 -42.65
N GLY A 118 42.85 0.67 -42.52
CA GLY A 118 42.65 -0.50 -43.37
C GLY A 118 41.79 -1.55 -42.66
N ASP A 119 41.42 -2.62 -43.35
CA ASP A 119 40.81 -3.77 -42.66
C ASP A 119 41.86 -4.53 -41.83
N MET A 120 41.41 -5.25 -40.80
CA MET A 120 42.31 -5.98 -39.89
C MET A 120 43.21 -6.99 -40.62
N VAL A 121 42.78 -7.52 -41.77
CA VAL A 121 43.55 -8.52 -42.55
C VAL A 121 44.68 -7.82 -43.31
N ALA A 122 44.40 -6.68 -43.95
CA ALA A 122 45.38 -5.86 -44.66
C ALA A 122 46.41 -5.21 -43.73
N GLN A 123 46.07 -5.04 -42.44
CA GLN A 123 46.99 -4.57 -41.41
C GLN A 123 47.77 -5.70 -40.71
N ASP A 124 47.63 -6.96 -41.17
CA ASP A 124 48.20 -8.16 -40.53
C ASP A 124 47.94 -8.20 -39.01
N ALA A 125 46.73 -7.82 -38.61
CA ALA A 125 46.40 -7.59 -37.20
C ALA A 125 46.42 -8.91 -36.40
N LYS A 126 47.11 -8.89 -35.27
CA LYS A 126 47.16 -9.99 -34.31
C LYS A 126 46.36 -9.64 -33.06
N TYR A 127 45.65 -10.58 -32.45
CA TYR A 127 44.83 -10.30 -31.25
C TYR A 127 44.87 -11.44 -30.22
N HIS A 128 44.73 -11.09 -28.95
CA HIS A 128 44.47 -12.07 -27.90
C HIS A 128 43.02 -12.57 -27.99
N PRO A 129 42.77 -13.90 -27.95
CA PRO A 129 41.41 -14.43 -27.93
C PRO A 129 40.55 -13.86 -26.78
N ARG A 130 41.16 -13.58 -25.62
CA ARG A 130 40.47 -13.01 -24.45
C ARG A 130 40.08 -11.55 -24.66
N CYS A 131 40.91 -10.76 -25.35
CA CYS A 131 40.57 -9.38 -25.69
C CYS A 131 39.36 -9.33 -26.63
N LEU A 132 39.29 -10.23 -27.62
CA LEU A 132 38.13 -10.32 -28.52
C LEU A 132 36.85 -10.72 -27.78
N VAL A 133 36.92 -11.75 -26.92
CA VAL A 133 35.79 -12.16 -26.08
C VAL A 133 35.37 -11.03 -25.14
N SER A 134 36.33 -10.29 -24.56
CA SER A 134 36.04 -9.13 -23.72
C SER A 134 35.33 -8.03 -24.49
N LEU A 135 35.72 -7.76 -25.74
CA LEU A 135 35.07 -6.77 -26.60
C LEU A 135 33.60 -7.18 -26.83
N TYR A 136 33.36 -8.43 -27.24
CA TYR A 136 32.00 -8.93 -27.47
C TYR A 136 31.14 -8.92 -26.22
N ASN A 137 31.70 -9.28 -25.05
CA ASN A 137 30.97 -9.25 -23.78
C ASN A 137 30.60 -7.82 -23.37
N LYS A 138 31.49 -6.84 -23.61
CA LYS A 138 31.19 -5.41 -23.36
C LYS A 138 30.05 -4.93 -24.26
N THR A 139 30.11 -5.25 -25.56
CA THR A 139 29.06 -4.85 -26.52
C THR A 139 27.72 -5.49 -26.16
N LYS A 140 27.71 -6.79 -25.84
CA LYS A 140 26.51 -7.51 -25.40
C LYS A 140 25.92 -6.91 -24.12
N SER A 141 26.77 -6.57 -23.14
CA SER A 141 26.33 -5.93 -21.91
C SER A 141 25.68 -4.55 -22.16
N LEU A 142 26.20 -3.76 -23.10
CA LEU A 142 25.54 -2.51 -23.49
C LEU A 142 24.19 -2.73 -24.17
N GLN A 143 24.11 -3.71 -25.09
CA GLN A 143 22.85 -4.04 -25.77
C GLN A 143 21.79 -4.56 -24.80
N ASP A 144 22.18 -5.40 -23.83
CA ASP A 144 21.28 -5.89 -22.78
C ASP A 144 20.81 -4.74 -21.88
N LYS A 145 21.69 -3.81 -21.50
CA LYS A 145 21.31 -2.59 -20.76
C LYS A 145 20.36 -1.69 -21.54
N GLN A 146 20.61 -1.48 -22.84
CA GLN A 146 19.72 -0.69 -23.69
C GLN A 146 18.34 -1.34 -23.84
N LYS A 147 18.27 -2.67 -23.98
CA LYS A 147 17.00 -3.39 -24.03
C LYS A 147 16.22 -3.24 -22.72
N VAL A 148 16.87 -3.43 -21.57
CA VAL A 148 16.24 -3.23 -20.26
C VAL A 148 15.73 -1.79 -20.11
N ASP A 149 16.54 -0.79 -20.45
CA ASP A 149 16.13 0.63 -20.43
C ASP A 149 14.93 0.92 -21.35
N THR A 150 14.88 0.31 -22.55
CA THR A 150 13.71 0.43 -23.43
C THR A 150 12.46 -0.25 -22.86
N THR A 151 12.59 -1.43 -22.27
CA THR A 151 11.47 -2.14 -21.64
C THR A 151 10.96 -1.39 -20.43
N ASP A 152 11.85 -0.85 -19.60
CA ASP A 152 11.48 -0.03 -18.44
C ASP A 152 10.73 1.22 -18.87
N LYS A 153 11.19 1.93 -19.91
CA LYS A 153 10.47 3.10 -20.45
C LYS A 153 9.07 2.75 -20.92
N VAL A 154 8.90 1.62 -21.60
CA VAL A 154 7.58 1.13 -22.03
C VAL A 154 6.69 0.84 -20.82
N ASN A 155 7.21 0.14 -19.80
CA ASN A 155 6.49 -0.18 -18.57
C ASN A 155 6.10 1.09 -17.78
N HIS A 156 6.97 2.11 -17.74
CA HIS A 156 6.66 3.42 -17.15
C HIS A 156 5.54 4.17 -17.89
N GLY A 157 5.42 3.96 -19.20
CA GLY A 157 4.31 4.45 -20.01
C GLY A 157 3.01 3.71 -19.70
N ILE A 158 3.04 2.38 -19.64
CA ILE A 158 1.88 1.53 -19.33
C ILE A 158 1.32 1.86 -17.94
N ALA A 159 2.17 1.85 -16.91
CA ALA A 159 1.74 2.15 -15.54
C ALA A 159 1.16 3.57 -15.40
N LEU A 160 1.66 4.54 -16.19
CA LEU A 160 1.10 5.90 -16.17
C LEU A 160 -0.28 5.89 -16.82
N ALA A 161 -0.45 5.26 -17.98
CA ALA A 161 -1.73 5.17 -18.66
C ALA A 161 -2.80 4.53 -17.78
N GLU A 162 -2.48 3.44 -17.09
CA GLU A 162 -3.41 2.78 -16.17
C GLU A 162 -3.75 3.66 -14.95
N LEU A 163 -2.78 4.39 -14.40
CA LEU A 163 -3.04 5.34 -13.31
C LEU A 163 -3.97 6.47 -13.76
N LEU A 164 -3.79 6.97 -14.98
CA LEU A 164 -4.66 8.00 -15.56
C LEU A 164 -6.07 7.45 -15.79
N SER A 165 -6.20 6.22 -16.30
CA SER A 165 -7.49 5.54 -16.43
C SER A 165 -8.18 5.38 -15.07
N PHE A 166 -7.45 4.99 -14.02
CA PHE A 166 -8.00 4.93 -12.66
C PHE A 166 -8.54 6.29 -12.18
N ILE A 167 -7.80 7.39 -12.41
CA ILE A 167 -8.23 8.75 -12.05
C ILE A 167 -9.50 9.17 -12.84
N ASP A 168 -9.58 8.80 -14.11
CA ASP A 168 -10.74 9.12 -14.95
C ASP A 168 -11.98 8.26 -14.63
N GLU A 169 -11.81 6.97 -14.33
CA GLU A 169 -12.90 6.06 -13.95
C GLU A 169 -13.50 6.42 -12.58
N THR A 170 -12.64 6.74 -11.59
CA THR A 170 -13.10 7.19 -10.27
C THR A 170 -13.90 8.50 -10.33
N ARG A 171 -13.67 9.35 -11.35
CA ARG A 171 -14.51 10.53 -11.60
C ARG A 171 -15.92 10.17 -12.07
N ILE A 172 -16.10 9.05 -12.78
CA ILE A 172 -17.38 8.64 -13.36
C ILE A 172 -18.23 7.87 -12.34
N ASP A 173 -17.60 7.05 -11.52
CA ASP A 173 -18.28 6.14 -10.59
C ASP A 173 -18.71 6.81 -9.27
N GLU A 174 -17.99 7.83 -8.82
CA GLU A 174 -18.32 8.49 -7.55
C GLU A 174 -19.42 9.55 -7.74
N GLU A 175 -20.51 9.41 -6.96
CA GLU A 175 -21.58 10.41 -6.86
C GLU A 175 -21.08 11.80 -6.38
N HIS A 176 -19.88 11.82 -5.80
CA HIS A 176 -19.18 13.01 -5.34
C HIS A 176 -17.84 13.12 -6.04
N ALA A 177 -17.34 14.34 -6.20
CA ALA A 177 -16.10 14.52 -6.90
C ALA A 177 -14.86 14.02 -6.11
N PRO A 178 -14.03 13.14 -6.69
CA PRO A 178 -12.92 12.51 -6.00
C PRO A 178 -11.75 13.47 -5.78
N VAL A 179 -11.07 13.32 -4.63
CA VAL A 179 -9.82 14.01 -4.30
C VAL A 179 -8.73 12.98 -4.10
N PHE A 180 -7.63 13.14 -4.84
CA PHE A 180 -6.51 12.20 -4.80
C PHE A 180 -5.33 12.76 -4.02
N LYS A 181 -4.82 12.00 -3.05
CA LYS A 181 -3.54 12.31 -2.42
C LYS A 181 -2.40 11.89 -3.34
N LEU A 182 -1.48 12.82 -3.65
CA LEU A 182 -0.32 12.52 -4.48
C LEU A 182 0.53 11.37 -3.92
N ALA A 183 0.63 11.27 -2.59
CA ALA A 183 1.36 10.18 -1.94
C ALA A 183 0.76 8.80 -2.27
N ASP A 184 -0.55 8.70 -2.38
CA ASP A 184 -1.23 7.44 -2.68
C ASP A 184 -1.15 7.10 -4.16
N LEU A 185 -1.24 8.10 -5.05
CA LEU A 185 -0.96 7.91 -6.48
C LEU A 185 0.47 7.45 -6.74
N VAL A 186 1.46 7.98 -6.00
CA VAL A 186 2.85 7.52 -6.07
C VAL A 186 2.97 6.07 -5.63
N LYS A 187 2.27 5.66 -4.56
CA LYS A 187 2.26 4.25 -4.12
C LYS A 187 1.63 3.33 -5.16
N LEU A 188 0.49 3.72 -5.74
CA LEU A 188 -0.18 2.93 -6.78
C LEU A 188 0.71 2.78 -8.01
N TYR A 189 1.30 3.88 -8.48
CA TYR A 189 2.22 3.87 -9.61
C TYR A 189 3.47 3.00 -9.34
N SER A 190 4.07 3.14 -8.15
CA SER A 190 5.22 2.32 -7.74
C SER A 190 4.86 0.83 -7.66
N SER A 191 3.74 0.50 -7.04
CA SER A 191 3.27 -0.89 -6.94
C SER A 191 3.03 -1.49 -8.32
N ARG A 192 2.49 -0.70 -9.26
CA ARG A 192 2.26 -1.18 -10.62
C ARG A 192 3.57 -1.40 -11.39
N LEU A 193 4.58 -0.57 -11.19
CA LEU A 193 5.89 -0.76 -11.81
C LEU A 193 6.60 -2.02 -11.31
N GLU A 194 6.47 -2.34 -10.02
CA GLU A 194 6.98 -3.59 -9.46
C GLU A 194 6.30 -4.81 -10.10
N GLN A 195 4.98 -4.76 -10.30
CA GLN A 195 4.24 -5.81 -10.99
C GLN A 195 4.65 -5.99 -12.46
N LEU A 196 5.07 -4.91 -13.13
CA LEU A 196 5.60 -4.94 -14.49
C LEU A 196 7.09 -5.35 -14.56
N GLY A 197 7.72 -5.67 -13.42
CA GLY A 197 9.08 -6.18 -13.35
C GLY A 197 10.18 -5.11 -13.42
N VAL A 198 9.84 -3.84 -13.17
CA VAL A 198 10.82 -2.74 -13.13
C VAL A 198 11.50 -2.71 -11.77
N GLU A 199 12.82 -2.92 -11.73
CA GLU A 199 13.60 -2.84 -10.48
C GLU A 199 13.72 -1.38 -10.01
N GLN A 200 13.02 -1.04 -8.91
CA GLN A 200 13.07 0.30 -8.32
C GLN A 200 14.35 0.51 -7.51
N HIS A 201 15.43 0.93 -8.18
CA HIS A 201 16.65 1.37 -7.49
C HIS A 201 16.58 2.83 -7.00
N VAL A 202 15.59 3.60 -7.46
CA VAL A 202 15.44 5.03 -7.15
C VAL A 202 14.01 5.34 -6.69
N ARG A 203 13.88 6.00 -5.53
CA ARG A 203 12.63 6.53 -5.00
C ARG A 203 12.06 7.53 -5.99
N GLN A 204 10.94 7.19 -6.62
CA GLN A 204 10.37 8.02 -7.67
C GLN A 204 10.06 9.43 -7.18
N HIS A 205 10.39 10.43 -7.99
CA HIS A 205 10.16 11.83 -7.67
C HIS A 205 8.65 12.14 -7.78
N SER A 206 7.99 12.28 -6.63
CA SER A 206 6.56 12.63 -6.55
C SER A 206 6.21 13.89 -7.33
N THR A 207 7.12 14.85 -7.42
CA THR A 207 7.02 16.06 -8.23
C THR A 207 6.99 15.78 -9.73
N GLU A 208 7.79 14.83 -10.21
CA GLU A 208 7.83 14.46 -11.63
C GLU A 208 6.54 13.73 -12.03
N LEU A 209 6.09 12.78 -11.22
CA LEU A 209 4.83 12.08 -11.46
C LEU A 209 3.64 13.06 -11.46
N LYS A 210 3.59 13.97 -10.49
CA LYS A 210 2.59 15.05 -10.45
C LYS A 210 2.57 15.82 -11.77
N ASN A 211 3.72 16.28 -12.26
CA ASN A 211 3.80 17.07 -13.48
C ASN A 211 3.34 16.27 -14.71
N ARG A 212 3.68 14.98 -14.79
CA ARG A 212 3.23 14.08 -15.86
C ARG A 212 1.71 13.88 -15.85
N ILE A 213 1.11 13.74 -14.67
CA ILE A 213 -0.36 13.61 -14.51
C ILE A 213 -1.06 14.89 -14.95
N LEU A 214 -0.63 16.05 -14.41
CA LEU A 214 -1.23 17.35 -14.74
C LEU A 214 -1.09 17.72 -16.22
N ALA A 215 -0.02 17.27 -16.89
CA ALA A 215 0.16 17.48 -18.32
C ALA A 215 -0.85 16.69 -19.17
N GLN A 216 -1.30 15.53 -18.69
CA GLN A 216 -2.25 14.66 -19.41
C GLN A 216 -3.71 14.94 -19.04
N ILE A 217 -3.97 15.51 -17.86
CA ILE A 217 -5.31 15.84 -17.37
C ILE A 217 -5.39 17.35 -17.09
N PRO A 218 -5.74 18.18 -18.10
CA PRO A 218 -5.67 19.64 -17.99
C PRO A 218 -6.64 20.26 -16.98
N TYR A 219 -7.69 19.53 -16.63
CA TYR A 219 -8.76 19.96 -15.74
C TYR A 219 -8.57 19.46 -14.29
N LEU A 220 -7.43 18.83 -14.00
CA LEU A 220 -6.99 18.43 -12.66
C LEU A 220 -6.01 19.49 -12.13
N THR A 221 -6.22 19.97 -10.91
CA THR A 221 -5.34 20.94 -10.25
C THR A 221 -4.78 20.39 -8.95
N ALA A 222 -3.60 20.89 -8.59
CA ALA A 222 -2.89 20.45 -7.40
C ALA A 222 -2.90 21.52 -6.31
N HIS A 223 -3.42 21.15 -5.14
CA HIS A 223 -3.49 22.00 -3.96
C HIS A 223 -2.54 21.48 -2.88
N LYS A 224 -1.82 22.39 -2.23
CA LYS A 224 -0.93 22.04 -1.11
C LYS A 224 -1.68 22.21 0.20
N GLU A 225 -1.76 21.14 0.99
CA GLU A 225 -2.38 21.16 2.31
C GLU A 225 -1.37 20.65 3.34
N GLY A 226 -0.77 21.59 4.09
CA GLY A 226 0.30 21.26 5.04
C GLY A 226 1.50 20.58 4.37
N ARG A 227 1.72 19.29 4.69
CA ARG A 227 2.78 18.43 4.14
C ARG A 227 2.34 17.66 2.89
N ASP A 228 1.04 17.61 2.61
CA ASP A 228 0.47 16.80 1.54
C ASP A 228 0.14 17.64 0.31
N ILE A 229 0.07 16.96 -0.84
CA ILE A 229 -0.39 17.53 -2.12
C ILE A 229 -1.62 16.75 -2.54
N LEU A 230 -2.74 17.46 -2.65
CA LEU A 230 -4.02 16.95 -3.12
C LEU A 230 -4.24 17.32 -4.59
N LEU A 231 -4.87 16.43 -5.34
CA LEU A 231 -5.26 16.63 -6.72
C LEU A 231 -6.78 16.55 -6.80
N ALA A 232 -7.40 17.58 -7.35
CA ALA A 232 -8.86 17.68 -7.50
C ALA A 232 -9.19 18.29 -8.87
N PHE A 233 -10.36 17.99 -9.41
CA PHE A 233 -10.78 18.59 -10.67
C PHE A 233 -11.28 20.02 -10.47
N ASP A 234 -11.01 20.93 -11.41
CA ASP A 234 -11.29 22.37 -11.24
C ASP A 234 -12.77 22.70 -10.97
N LYS A 235 -13.67 21.95 -11.60
CA LYS A 235 -15.12 22.09 -11.42
C LYS A 235 -15.61 21.60 -10.06
N ASP A 236 -14.76 20.84 -9.39
CA ASP A 236 -15.10 19.98 -8.27
C ASP A 236 -14.30 20.30 -7.01
N ALA A 237 -13.23 21.09 -7.13
CA ALA A 237 -12.40 21.53 -6.01
C ALA A 237 -13.23 22.27 -4.94
N GLY A 238 -14.21 23.08 -5.34
CA GLY A 238 -15.13 23.74 -4.42
C GLY A 238 -16.02 22.78 -3.62
N PRO A 239 -16.81 21.90 -4.27
CA PRO A 239 -17.58 20.83 -3.62
C PRO A 239 -16.73 19.90 -2.74
N ALA A 240 -15.53 19.54 -3.20
CA ALA A 240 -14.60 18.67 -2.48
C ALA A 240 -14.02 19.33 -1.23
N LEU A 241 -13.60 20.60 -1.32
CA LEU A 241 -13.17 21.40 -0.15
C LEU A 241 -14.32 21.63 0.83
N ARG A 242 -15.56 21.85 0.34
CA ARG A 242 -16.74 21.94 1.19
C ARG A 242 -16.99 20.63 1.96
N LYS A 243 -16.66 19.47 1.39
CA LYS A 243 -16.83 18.15 2.04
C LYS A 243 -15.76 17.88 3.10
N VAL A 244 -14.52 18.33 2.91
CA VAL A 244 -13.45 18.24 3.93
C VAL A 244 -13.68 19.23 5.07
N CYS A 245 -14.19 20.44 4.78
CA CYS A 245 -14.67 21.35 5.82
C CYS A 245 -15.98 20.88 6.50
N LYS A 246 -16.65 19.85 5.97
CA LYS A 246 -17.87 19.23 6.52
C LYS A 246 -17.58 18.02 7.40
N GLU A 247 -16.44 17.99 8.07
CA GLU A 247 -16.39 17.40 9.42
C GLU A 247 -17.01 18.36 10.46
N ASP A 248 -17.79 19.34 10.02
CA ASP A 248 -18.66 20.15 10.87
C ASP A 248 -19.75 19.26 11.48
N TYR A 249 -19.54 18.86 12.73
CA TYR A 249 -20.58 18.35 13.62
C TYR A 249 -21.81 19.28 13.69
N ASP A 250 -21.70 20.52 13.20
CA ASP A 250 -22.79 21.47 13.09
C ASP A 250 -23.92 20.96 12.18
N ASP A 251 -23.62 20.33 11.03
CA ASP A 251 -24.66 19.79 10.14
C ASP A 251 -25.41 18.63 10.85
N GLU A 252 -24.68 17.72 11.51
CA GLU A 252 -25.26 16.63 12.30
C GLU A 252 -26.06 17.15 13.51
N ALA A 253 -25.54 18.16 14.21
CA ALA A 253 -26.21 18.80 15.34
C ALA A 253 -27.49 19.52 14.90
N ILE A 254 -27.48 20.17 13.73
CA ILE A 254 -28.67 20.76 13.12
C ILE A 254 -29.69 19.66 12.77
N CYS A 255 -29.26 18.54 12.19
CA CYS A 255 -30.12 17.38 11.92
C CYS A 255 -30.74 16.82 13.21
N LEU A 256 -29.95 16.62 14.26
CA LEU A 256 -30.41 16.15 15.57
C LEU A 256 -31.43 17.12 16.18
N ALA A 257 -31.12 18.42 16.16
CA ALA A 257 -32.02 19.46 16.65
C ALA A 257 -33.33 19.51 15.86
N THR A 258 -33.26 19.27 14.54
CA THR A 258 -34.43 19.22 13.66
C THR A 258 -35.30 18.00 13.94
N ALA A 259 -34.71 16.82 14.06
CA ALA A 259 -35.42 15.59 14.45
C ALA A 259 -36.09 15.74 15.82
N ALA A 260 -35.38 16.29 16.81
CA ALA A 260 -35.93 16.56 18.13
C ALA A 260 -37.09 17.56 18.07
N LYS A 261 -37.02 18.61 17.25
CA LYS A 261 -38.11 19.58 17.06
C LYS A 261 -39.35 18.93 16.46
N ILE A 262 -39.20 18.08 15.44
CA ILE A 262 -40.30 17.38 14.78
C ILE A 262 -41.03 16.49 15.80
N VAL A 263 -40.30 15.62 16.50
CA VAL A 263 -40.88 14.70 17.47
C VAL A 263 -41.49 15.45 18.65
N ARG A 264 -40.78 16.43 19.22
CA ARG A 264 -41.31 17.23 20.35
C ARG A 264 -42.58 17.99 20.01
N ARG A 265 -42.71 18.48 18.76
CA ARG A 265 -43.92 19.18 18.32
C ARG A 265 -45.14 18.26 18.43
N GLU A 266 -45.03 17.02 17.94
CA GLU A 266 -46.11 16.04 18.03
C GLU A 266 -46.34 15.57 19.47
N MET A 267 -45.27 15.29 20.22
CA MET A 267 -45.37 14.91 21.63
C MET A 267 -46.19 15.91 22.46
N PHE A 268 -46.05 17.21 22.21
CA PHE A 268 -46.79 18.23 22.95
C PHE A 268 -48.18 18.55 22.38
N GLN A 269 -48.52 18.00 21.22
CA GLN A 269 -49.88 18.01 20.68
C GLN A 269 -50.67 16.79 21.13
N THR A 270 -50.01 15.65 21.32
CA THR A 270 -50.61 14.41 21.83
C THR A 270 -50.79 14.49 23.36
N GLY A 271 -52.03 14.66 23.80
CA GLY A 271 -52.43 14.54 25.21
C GLY A 271 -52.88 13.12 25.54
N ALA A 272 -52.52 12.63 26.72
CA ALA A 272 -53.02 11.37 27.26
C ALA A 272 -53.45 11.61 28.70
N THR A 273 -54.71 11.29 29.00
CA THR A 273 -55.27 11.41 30.36
C THR A 273 -55.80 10.05 30.80
N PHE A 274 -55.56 9.72 32.06
CA PHE A 274 -56.08 8.50 32.64
C PHE A 274 -57.55 8.66 33.00
N THR A 275 -58.39 7.84 32.38
CA THR A 275 -59.86 7.86 32.52
C THR A 275 -60.39 6.86 33.55
N GLY A 276 -59.50 6.18 34.29
CA GLY A 276 -59.86 5.22 35.35
C GLY A 276 -59.62 3.75 34.99
N SER A 277 -59.29 3.44 33.73
CA SER A 277 -58.94 2.09 33.27
C SER A 277 -57.86 2.12 32.18
N PHE A 278 -57.33 0.95 31.83
CA PHE A 278 -56.32 0.78 30.78
C PHE A 278 -56.91 -0.08 29.65
N ASP A 279 -57.15 0.53 28.49
CA ASP A 279 -57.55 -0.18 27.28
C ASP A 279 -56.40 -1.03 26.72
N GLU A 280 -56.70 -2.06 25.91
CA GLU A 280 -55.69 -2.95 25.31
C GLU A 280 -54.57 -2.20 24.57
N ASP A 281 -54.93 -1.15 23.81
CA ASP A 281 -53.98 -0.33 23.03
C ASP A 281 -53.52 0.95 23.75
N CYS A 282 -53.78 1.09 25.05
CA CYS A 282 -53.53 2.35 25.76
C CYS A 282 -52.06 2.81 25.64
N GLN A 283 -51.12 1.86 25.61
CA GLN A 283 -49.69 2.13 25.47
C GLN A 283 -49.36 2.78 24.13
N VAL A 284 -49.88 2.23 23.03
CA VAL A 284 -49.62 2.73 21.66
C VAL A 284 -50.29 4.08 21.46
N LYS A 285 -51.54 4.25 21.92
CA LYS A 285 -52.32 5.48 21.75
C LYS A 285 -51.79 6.65 22.59
N SER A 286 -51.03 6.38 23.65
CA SER A 286 -50.52 7.40 24.56
C SER A 286 -49.33 8.20 24.04
N VAL A 287 -48.75 7.80 22.90
CA VAL A 287 -47.55 8.42 22.32
C VAL A 287 -47.72 8.63 20.81
N PRO A 288 -47.11 9.68 20.23
CA PRO A 288 -47.19 9.91 18.79
C PRO A 288 -46.36 8.87 18.01
N GLN A 289 -46.81 8.59 16.78
CA GLN A 289 -46.14 7.63 15.90
C GLN A 289 -44.70 8.03 15.58
N SER A 290 -44.42 9.33 15.40
CA SER A 290 -43.06 9.81 15.14
C SER A 290 -42.07 9.48 16.26
N LEU A 291 -42.52 9.53 17.52
CA LEU A 291 -41.71 9.14 18.67
C LEU A 291 -41.48 7.63 18.69
N LEU A 292 -42.51 6.84 18.42
CA LEU A 292 -42.38 5.38 18.34
C LEU A 292 -41.39 4.97 17.26
N THR A 293 -41.51 5.53 16.06
CA THR A 293 -40.58 5.27 14.96
C THR A 293 -39.16 5.70 15.32
N LEU A 294 -38.97 6.88 15.92
CA LEU A 294 -37.63 7.34 16.34
C LEU A 294 -37.00 6.38 17.35
N VAL A 295 -37.75 5.95 18.37
CA VAL A 295 -37.24 5.01 19.38
C VAL A 295 -36.94 3.65 18.76
N ALA A 296 -37.80 3.15 17.86
CA ALA A 296 -37.54 1.90 17.14
C ALA A 296 -36.28 2.00 16.27
N MET A 297 -36.06 3.14 15.60
CA MET A 297 -34.83 3.37 14.83
C MET A 297 -33.58 3.43 15.73
N ILE A 298 -33.70 3.88 16.98
CA ILE A 298 -32.60 3.91 17.95
C ILE A 298 -32.30 2.51 18.50
N LEU A 299 -33.32 1.72 18.84
CA LEU A 299 -33.15 0.40 19.45
C LEU A 299 -32.78 -0.68 18.43
N ASP A 300 -33.44 -0.68 17.27
CA ASP A 300 -33.35 -1.75 16.28
C ASP A 300 -32.59 -1.32 15.02
N GLY A 301 -32.33 -0.02 14.84
CA GLY A 301 -31.61 0.56 13.71
C GLY A 301 -32.52 1.15 12.61
N PRO A 302 -32.08 2.16 11.84
CA PRO A 302 -32.94 2.96 10.96
C PRO A 302 -33.28 2.30 9.60
N ASN A 303 -32.71 1.15 9.28
CA ASN A 303 -32.89 0.50 7.98
C ASN A 303 -34.29 -0.13 7.87
N ILE A 304 -34.89 -0.12 6.69
CA ILE A 304 -36.14 -0.83 6.43
C ILE A 304 -36.03 -2.32 6.80
N LYS A 305 -34.90 -2.97 6.52
CA LYS A 305 -34.70 -4.39 6.87
C LYS A 305 -34.71 -4.64 8.38
N SER A 306 -34.13 -3.74 9.18
CA SER A 306 -34.16 -3.85 10.64
C SER A 306 -35.57 -3.58 11.20
N GLN A 307 -36.33 -2.68 10.56
CA GLN A 307 -37.70 -2.35 10.98
C GLN A 307 -38.76 -3.34 10.47
N SER A 308 -38.47 -4.17 9.46
CA SER A 308 -39.43 -5.11 8.85
C SER A 308 -39.53 -6.46 9.57
N GLY A 309 -38.56 -6.80 10.42
CA GLY A 309 -38.41 -8.14 10.98
C GLY A 309 -39.31 -8.44 12.18
N TYR A 310 -39.72 -7.41 12.93
CA TYR A 310 -40.46 -7.54 14.19
C TYR A 310 -41.46 -6.38 14.36
N GLY A 311 -42.64 -6.65 14.93
CA GLY A 311 -43.58 -5.61 15.34
C GLY A 311 -43.02 -4.72 16.46
N VAL A 312 -43.73 -3.65 16.80
CA VAL A 312 -43.29 -2.70 17.85
C VAL A 312 -43.02 -3.45 19.16
N THR A 313 -41.77 -3.41 19.63
CA THR A 313 -41.36 -4.14 20.84
C THR A 313 -41.87 -3.45 22.12
N GLN A 314 -42.02 -4.22 23.20
CA GLN A 314 -42.40 -3.66 24.51
C GLN A 314 -41.36 -2.64 25.03
N ALA A 315 -40.08 -2.81 24.68
CA ALA A 315 -39.02 -1.87 25.02
C ALA A 315 -39.22 -0.52 24.31
N THR A 316 -39.60 -0.54 23.03
CA THR A 316 -39.94 0.67 22.26
C THR A 316 -41.13 1.40 22.88
N LEU A 317 -42.21 0.67 23.20
CA LEU A 317 -43.41 1.24 23.84
C LEU A 317 -43.09 1.86 25.21
N SER A 318 -42.31 1.17 26.03
CA SER A 318 -41.98 1.63 27.38
C SER A 318 -41.08 2.87 27.34
N THR A 319 -40.07 2.86 26.48
CA THR A 319 -39.13 3.99 26.33
C THR A 319 -39.84 5.22 25.77
N ALA A 320 -40.70 5.05 24.75
CA ALA A 320 -41.48 6.15 24.20
C ALA A 320 -42.43 6.76 25.24
N GLN A 321 -43.12 5.93 26.03
CA GLN A 321 -44.00 6.41 27.10
C GLN A 321 -43.25 7.20 28.17
N LEU A 322 -42.05 6.76 28.54
CA LEU A 322 -41.20 7.48 29.51
C LEU A 322 -40.65 8.79 28.93
N LEU A 323 -40.28 8.83 27.65
CA LEU A 323 -39.86 10.06 26.97
C LEU A 323 -41.00 11.07 26.92
N GLN A 324 -42.22 10.63 26.60
CA GLN A 324 -43.43 11.45 26.60
C GLN A 324 -43.72 12.00 28.01
N TYR A 325 -43.71 11.13 29.01
CA TYR A 325 -43.97 11.48 30.41
C TYR A 325 -42.97 12.52 30.95
N ASN A 326 -41.67 12.29 30.76
CA ASN A 326 -40.61 13.13 31.33
C ASN A 326 -40.33 14.41 30.52
N SER A 327 -41.02 14.63 29.40
CA SER A 327 -40.77 15.78 28.54
C SER A 327 -41.45 17.07 29.03
N SER A 328 -40.65 18.11 29.27
CA SER A 328 -41.11 19.46 29.61
C SER A 328 -41.06 20.42 28.41
N ILE A 329 -42.06 21.29 28.27
CA ILE A 329 -42.08 22.36 27.23
C ILE A 329 -40.94 23.37 27.49
N ARG A 330 -40.77 23.78 28.74
CA ARG A 330 -39.65 24.60 29.22
C ARG A 330 -39.23 24.10 30.60
N ARG A 331 -37.92 23.96 30.85
CA ARG A 331 -37.40 23.76 32.21
C ARG A 331 -37.13 25.12 32.84
N ARG A 332 -37.39 25.25 34.14
CA ARG A 332 -36.93 26.39 34.92
C ARG A 332 -35.43 26.23 35.17
N VAL A 333 -34.68 27.32 34.98
CA VAL A 333 -33.24 27.37 35.26
C VAL A 333 -33.02 27.04 36.75
N GLY A 334 -32.15 26.07 37.05
CA GLY A 334 -31.84 25.64 38.42
C GLY A 334 -32.76 24.57 39.03
N SER A 335 -33.78 24.09 38.30
CA SER A 335 -34.65 23.00 38.79
C SER A 335 -34.04 21.63 38.50
N THR A 336 -33.78 20.84 39.55
CA THR A 336 -33.36 19.43 39.44
C THR A 336 -34.55 18.49 39.26
N THR A 337 -35.73 18.87 39.74
CA THR A 337 -36.96 18.06 39.65
C THR A 337 -37.72 18.36 38.36
N VAL A 338 -38.10 17.31 37.61
CA VAL A 338 -38.99 17.43 36.46
C VAL A 338 -40.43 17.54 36.97
N ARG A 339 -41.10 18.66 36.68
CA ARG A 339 -42.54 18.78 36.94
C ARG A 339 -43.30 18.08 35.82
N HIS A 340 -43.88 16.92 36.12
CA HIS A 340 -44.73 16.21 35.18
C HIS A 340 -46.09 16.90 35.02
N ASN A 341 -46.63 16.90 33.81
CA ASN A 341 -47.98 17.41 33.55
C ASN A 341 -48.96 16.23 33.56
N LYS A 342 -50.11 16.40 34.23
CA LYS A 342 -51.17 15.39 34.31
C LYS A 342 -51.70 15.00 32.94
N ASP A 343 -51.76 15.94 32.00
CA ASP A 343 -52.26 15.72 30.63
C ASP A 343 -51.31 14.89 29.74
N ARG A 344 -50.16 14.48 30.30
CA ARG A 344 -49.14 13.67 29.64
C ARG A 344 -48.67 12.50 30.52
N GLU A 345 -49.48 12.14 31.53
CA GLU A 345 -49.25 10.93 32.30
C GLU A 345 -49.57 9.72 31.40
N THR A 346 -48.51 9.10 30.86
CA THR A 346 -48.66 7.90 30.05
C THR A 346 -49.05 6.70 30.92
N PRO A 347 -49.67 5.65 30.34
CA PRO A 347 -50.13 4.49 31.08
C PRO A 347 -49.05 3.80 31.93
N LEU A 348 -47.83 3.66 31.40
CA LEU A 348 -46.76 2.93 32.08
C LEU A 348 -46.39 3.52 33.47
N PRO A 349 -46.03 4.82 33.63
CA PRO A 349 -45.77 5.40 34.95
C PRO A 349 -46.92 5.27 35.94
N ILE A 350 -48.17 5.38 35.47
CA ILE A 350 -49.37 5.24 36.30
C ILE A 350 -49.51 3.78 36.77
N TYR A 351 -49.41 2.83 35.84
CA TYR A 351 -49.49 1.41 36.11
C TYR A 351 -48.43 0.97 37.12
N VAL A 352 -47.18 1.41 36.95
CA VAL A 352 -46.08 1.14 37.88
C VAL A 352 -46.42 1.67 39.28
N GLY A 353 -46.88 2.92 39.39
CA GLY A 353 -47.21 3.53 40.68
C GLY A 353 -48.35 2.83 41.42
N LEU A 354 -49.44 2.54 40.71
CA LEU A 354 -50.59 1.81 41.25
C LEU A 354 -50.21 0.37 41.67
N THR A 355 -49.45 -0.33 40.83
CA THR A 355 -49.06 -1.74 41.08
C THR A 355 -48.11 -1.85 42.26
N VAL A 356 -47.10 -0.97 42.33
CA VAL A 356 -46.14 -0.94 43.44
C VAL A 356 -46.85 -0.63 44.75
N ARG A 357 -47.79 0.33 44.75
CA ARG A 357 -48.62 0.62 45.94
C ARG A 357 -49.46 -0.58 46.36
N ALA A 358 -50.16 -1.21 45.41
CA ALA A 358 -51.03 -2.34 45.68
C ALA A 358 -50.27 -3.51 46.32
N ARG A 359 -49.03 -3.76 45.87
CA ARG A 359 -48.20 -4.88 46.34
C ARG A 359 -47.42 -4.58 47.62
N THR A 360 -46.92 -3.36 47.78
CA THR A 360 -45.97 -3.04 48.86
C THR A 360 -46.52 -2.11 49.94
N ARG A 361 -47.47 -1.23 49.59
CA ARG A 361 -47.97 -0.13 50.43
C ARG A 361 -46.88 0.80 50.98
N LYS A 362 -45.66 0.78 50.40
CA LYS A 362 -44.54 1.61 50.85
C LYS A 362 -44.50 2.91 50.05
N ARG A 363 -44.66 4.04 50.76
CA ARG A 363 -44.56 5.39 50.19
C ARG A 363 -43.18 5.65 49.58
N ASP A 364 -42.13 5.40 50.35
CA ASP A 364 -40.75 5.73 49.99
C ASP A 364 -40.33 5.04 48.67
N LEU A 365 -40.82 3.83 48.41
CA LEU A 365 -40.52 3.11 47.17
C LEU A 365 -41.13 3.79 45.94
N ILE A 366 -42.34 4.32 46.07
CA ILE A 366 -43.03 5.03 44.99
C ILE A 366 -42.35 6.38 44.75
N GLU A 367 -41.94 7.08 45.81
CA GLU A 367 -41.20 8.33 45.71
C GLU A 367 -39.83 8.13 45.04
N MET A 368 -39.09 7.08 45.39
CA MET A 368 -37.84 6.74 44.69
C MET A 368 -38.06 6.48 43.18
N LEU A 369 -39.11 5.75 42.80
CA LEU A 369 -39.43 5.51 41.39
C LEU A 369 -39.90 6.78 40.67
N PHE A 370 -40.61 7.67 41.36
CA PHE A 370 -41.03 8.96 40.85
C PHE A 370 -39.82 9.88 40.60
N ASP A 371 -38.86 9.91 41.52
CA ASP A 371 -37.63 10.71 41.39
C ASP A 371 -36.76 10.25 40.22
N LEU A 372 -36.80 8.94 39.89
CA LEU A 372 -36.17 8.38 38.69
C LEU A 372 -36.97 8.62 37.39
N GLY A 373 -38.15 9.23 37.47
CA GLY A 373 -39.04 9.47 36.33
C GLY A 373 -39.72 8.21 35.78
N LEU A 374 -39.80 7.14 36.59
CA LEU A 374 -40.34 5.83 36.22
C LEU A 374 -41.79 5.62 36.67
N SER A 375 -42.26 6.44 37.61
CA SER A 375 -43.62 6.35 38.18
C SER A 375 -44.21 7.74 38.40
N ILE A 376 -45.51 7.80 38.65
CA ILE A 376 -46.20 9.00 39.16
C ILE A 376 -45.97 9.18 40.67
N SER A 377 -46.16 10.40 41.18
CA SER A 377 -45.94 10.69 42.60
C SER A 377 -46.91 9.93 43.51
N TYR A 378 -46.48 9.64 44.75
CA TYR A 378 -47.33 8.96 45.73
C TYR A 378 -48.68 9.66 45.93
N ASP A 379 -48.68 11.00 46.01
CA ASP A 379 -49.91 11.79 46.15
C ASP A 379 -50.84 11.62 44.95
N ARG A 380 -50.28 11.50 43.74
CA ARG A 380 -51.07 11.23 42.53
C ARG A 380 -51.67 9.83 42.56
N VAL A 381 -50.91 8.82 43.02
CA VAL A 381 -51.43 7.45 43.22
C VAL A 381 -52.57 7.46 44.25
N MET A 382 -52.42 8.18 45.36
CA MET A 382 -53.48 8.36 46.38
C MET A 382 -54.74 9.00 45.80
N ALA A 383 -54.58 10.07 45.01
CA ALA A 383 -55.68 10.76 44.36
C ALA A 383 -56.44 9.82 43.40
N ILE A 384 -55.73 9.05 42.58
CA ILE A 384 -56.35 8.08 41.66
C ILE A 384 -57.11 7.01 42.45
N SER A 385 -56.51 6.39 43.47
CA SER A 385 -57.21 5.35 44.24
C SER A 385 -58.42 5.87 45.01
N THR A 386 -58.35 7.11 45.52
CA THR A 386 -59.49 7.74 46.19
C THR A 386 -60.61 8.03 45.20
N SER A 387 -60.27 8.53 44.01
CA SER A 387 -61.24 8.73 42.92
C SER A 387 -61.90 7.41 42.51
N MET A 388 -61.13 6.33 42.37
CA MET A 388 -61.64 5.01 42.03
C MET A 388 -62.53 4.43 43.13
N GLY A 389 -62.18 4.65 44.41
CA GLY A 389 -62.98 4.20 45.55
C GLY A 389 -64.30 4.97 45.71
N ASN A 390 -64.38 6.20 45.21
CA ASN A 390 -65.60 7.01 45.22
C ASN A 390 -66.50 6.77 43.98
N SER A 391 -65.98 6.11 42.94
CA SER A 391 -66.70 5.79 41.70
C SER A 391 -67.32 4.38 41.69
N VAL A 392 -67.13 3.63 42.77
CA VAL A 392 -67.80 2.35 43.08
C VAL A 392 -68.89 2.64 44.09
#